data_AF-A0A2E2BZ22-F1
#
_entry.id   AF-A0A2E2BZ22-F1
#
_cell.length_a   1.000
_cell.length_b   1.000
_cell.length_c   1.000
_cell.angle_alpha   90.00
_cell.angle_beta   90.00
_cell.angle_gamma   90.00
#
_symmetry.space_group_name_H-M   'P 1'
#
loop_
_entity.id
_entity.type
_entity.pdbx_description
1 polymer ?
#
loop_
_entity_poly.entity_id
_entity_poly.type
_entity_poly.pdbx_seq_one_letter_code
_entity_poly.pdbx_strand_id
1 'polypeptide(L)'
;MLGYRNDAVSFLPDAASNVFAPGWDTSRSRDSQNSFLTSSGLGSPFPEDAKLCAALASFWPAVAPDNGRTFGNDGFGNQLPMLDQELGFHPKHDRVKSGEVVSSKGWDGEFGPFFEVVSGKLHVNYVDIARSDYVSHALAGDFKVSLTAEIQSEELITRHQALQVCESIITAGANTDVFLCVVRNIDDWAVAGAGAAQLQGRGYELEFAELRGAVKPTSEQNRVRREVQKRHTCQLGSNGIAYKDGSSAFIFRALP
;
A
#
# COMPACT_ATOMS: atom_id res chain seq x y z
N MET A 1 18.88 7.79 20.83
CA MET A 1 18.83 9.26 20.63
C MET A 1 17.44 9.55 20.09
N LEU A 2 16.54 10.00 20.97
CA LEU A 2 15.16 10.35 20.60
C LEU A 2 15.21 11.60 19.74
N GLY A 3 14.69 11.52 18.51
CA GLY A 3 14.70 12.61 17.54
C GLY A 3 13.96 13.83 18.07
N TYR A 4 14.51 15.02 17.84
CA TYR A 4 13.86 16.28 18.12
C TYR A 4 12.55 16.39 17.32
N ARG A 5 11.50 16.92 17.94
CA ARG A 5 10.28 17.34 17.24
C ARG A 5 10.67 18.38 16.19
N ASN A 6 10.39 18.09 14.93
CA ASN A 6 10.52 19.07 13.86
C ASN A 6 9.19 19.84 13.79
N ASP A 7 9.16 21.05 14.34
CA ASP A 7 7.97 21.91 14.38
C ASP A 7 7.77 22.70 13.07
N ALA A 8 8.60 22.46 12.04
CA ALA A 8 8.49 23.06 10.72
C ALA A 8 8.12 22.01 9.67
N VAL A 9 6.82 21.83 9.43
CA VAL A 9 6.36 21.21 8.20
C VAL A 9 6.43 22.28 7.11
N SER A 10 7.44 22.21 6.23
CA SER A 10 7.48 23.01 5.00
C SER A 10 7.13 22.13 3.80
N PHE A 11 6.38 22.68 2.86
CA PHE A 11 6.04 22.07 1.57
C PHE A 11 7.04 22.47 0.46
N LEU A 12 8.16 23.09 0.85
CA LEU A 12 9.25 23.54 -0.02
C LEU A 12 10.51 22.70 0.27
N PRO A 13 11.50 22.69 -0.64
CA PRO A 13 12.75 21.90 -0.47
C PRO A 13 13.59 22.30 0.75
N ASP A 14 13.22 23.36 1.48
CA ASP A 14 13.81 23.75 2.76
C ASP A 14 13.44 22.80 3.93
N ALA A 15 12.51 21.86 3.73
CA ALA A 15 12.25 20.72 4.62
C ALA A 15 12.69 19.37 4.02
N ALA A 16 13.79 19.35 3.25
CA ALA A 16 14.47 18.10 2.91
C ALA A 16 14.65 17.24 4.16
N SER A 17 14.52 15.93 4.01
CA SER A 17 14.14 15.03 5.11
C SER A 17 15.07 15.02 6.35
N ASN A 18 16.29 15.56 6.23
CA ASN A 18 17.36 15.67 7.23
C ASN A 18 17.73 14.35 7.94
N VAL A 19 17.14 13.24 7.49
CA VAL A 19 17.47 11.87 7.80
C VAL A 19 18.06 11.31 6.50
N PHE A 20 19.11 10.51 6.59
CA PHE A 20 19.84 10.03 5.41
C PHE A 20 20.01 8.52 5.52
N ALA A 21 19.40 7.78 4.59
CA ALA A 21 19.54 6.33 4.48
C ALA A 21 19.38 5.82 3.02
N PRO A 22 20.23 6.22 2.05
CA PRO A 22 21.32 7.20 2.14
C PRO A 22 20.88 8.65 1.92
N GLY A 23 19.59 8.89 1.67
CA GLY A 23 18.98 10.20 1.41
C GLY A 23 17.80 10.06 0.45
N TRP A 24 17.14 11.17 0.11
CA TRP A 24 16.15 11.22 -0.98
C TRP A 24 16.51 12.35 -1.96
N ASP A 25 16.39 13.61 -1.52
CA ASP A 25 16.75 14.78 -2.33
C ASP A 25 18.27 14.99 -2.40
N THR A 26 18.94 14.75 -1.28
CA THR A 26 20.40 14.85 -1.14
C THR A 26 20.91 13.71 -0.27
N SER A 27 22.18 13.40 -0.40
CA SER A 27 22.95 12.53 0.48
C SER A 27 24.07 13.32 1.15
N ARG A 28 24.84 12.65 2.02
CA ARG A 28 26.04 13.20 2.66
C ARG A 28 27.27 12.43 2.21
N SER A 29 28.32 13.15 1.90
CA SER A 29 29.66 12.59 1.69
C SER A 29 30.67 13.34 2.55
N ARG A 30 31.89 12.81 2.61
CA ARG A 30 33.00 13.38 3.37
C ARG A 30 34.30 13.18 2.59
N ASP A 31 35.13 14.21 2.59
CA ASP A 31 36.52 14.15 2.18
C ASP A 31 37.47 14.38 3.37
N SER A 32 38.76 14.55 3.11
CA SER A 32 39.75 14.79 4.15
C SER A 32 39.59 16.13 4.88
N GLN A 33 38.78 17.05 4.33
CA GLN A 33 38.63 18.40 4.84
C GLN A 33 37.30 18.58 5.57
N ASN A 34 36.17 18.15 4.98
CA ASN A 34 34.83 18.41 5.54
C ASN A 34 33.77 17.37 5.09
N SER A 35 32.61 17.42 5.75
CA SER A 35 31.40 16.75 5.27
C SER A 35 30.56 17.73 4.43
N PHE A 36 29.99 17.25 3.33
CA PHE A 36 29.20 18.07 2.40
C PHE A 36 28.00 17.29 1.85
N LEU A 37 27.01 18.01 1.32
CA LEU A 37 25.85 17.42 0.66
C LEU A 37 26.20 17.04 -0.78
N THR A 38 25.74 15.87 -1.24
CA THR A 38 25.94 15.39 -2.61
C THR A 38 24.79 14.51 -3.06
N SER A 39 24.50 14.45 -4.36
CA SER A 39 23.58 13.46 -4.94
C SER A 39 24.25 12.12 -5.24
N SER A 40 25.60 12.07 -5.32
CA SER A 40 26.34 10.86 -5.70
C SER A 40 26.26 9.73 -4.66
N GLY A 41 25.78 10.01 -3.45
CA GLY A 41 25.55 9.01 -2.41
C GLY A 41 24.12 8.45 -2.38
N LEU A 42 23.22 8.97 -3.22
CA LEU A 42 21.83 8.47 -3.31
C LEU A 42 21.78 7.08 -3.97
N GLY A 43 20.65 6.39 -3.80
CA GLY A 43 20.42 5.15 -4.52
C GLY A 43 20.35 5.40 -6.03
N SER A 44 21.02 4.52 -6.79
CA SER A 44 21.13 4.64 -8.24
C SER A 44 20.91 3.28 -8.91
N PRO A 45 20.12 3.19 -9.99
CA PRO A 45 19.36 4.30 -10.59
C PRO A 45 18.17 4.70 -9.70
N PHE A 46 17.82 6.00 -9.69
CA PHE A 46 16.81 6.56 -8.78
C PHE A 46 15.46 5.80 -8.76
N PRO A 47 14.91 5.30 -9.89
CA PRO A 47 13.68 4.50 -9.85
C PRO A 47 13.77 3.27 -8.95
N GLU A 48 14.91 2.58 -8.89
CA GLU A 48 15.08 1.42 -8.00
C GLU A 48 15.14 1.81 -6.52
N ASP A 49 15.73 2.97 -6.21
CA ASP A 49 15.72 3.52 -4.84
C ASP A 49 14.32 3.97 -4.42
N ALA A 50 13.58 4.58 -5.36
CA ALA A 50 12.18 4.96 -5.16
C ALA A 50 11.29 3.75 -4.86
N LYS A 51 11.49 2.61 -5.55
CA LYS A 51 10.82 1.34 -5.24
C LYS A 51 11.02 0.94 -3.78
N LEU A 52 12.27 0.92 -3.31
CA LEU A 52 12.59 0.45 -1.98
C LEU A 52 12.04 1.39 -0.90
N CYS A 53 12.19 2.70 -1.07
CA CYS A 53 11.63 3.68 -0.12
C CYS A 53 10.10 3.60 -0.04
N ALA A 54 9.43 3.38 -1.17
CA ALA A 54 7.98 3.22 -1.21
C ALA A 54 7.54 1.89 -0.55
N ALA A 55 8.24 0.79 -0.86
CA ALA A 55 7.93 -0.56 -0.39
C ALA A 55 8.18 -0.73 1.11
N LEU A 56 9.05 0.09 1.70
CA LEU A 56 9.33 0.16 3.14
C LEU A 56 8.27 0.98 3.90
N ALA A 57 7.00 0.78 3.55
CA ALA A 57 5.87 1.45 4.15
C ALA A 57 5.99 2.98 4.16
N SER A 58 6.38 3.55 3.00
CA SER A 58 6.55 5.00 2.86
C SER A 58 7.69 5.55 3.74
N PHE A 59 8.91 5.06 3.54
CA PHE A 59 10.10 5.43 4.34
C PHE A 59 10.32 6.95 4.40
N TRP A 60 10.01 7.64 3.30
CA TRP A 60 9.94 9.10 3.20
C TRP A 60 8.50 9.55 2.92
N PRO A 61 7.63 9.70 3.93
CA PRO A 61 6.19 9.78 3.69
C PRO A 61 5.71 11.04 2.96
N ALA A 62 6.55 12.07 2.90
CA ALA A 62 6.26 13.27 2.11
C ALA A 62 6.46 13.05 0.58
N VAL A 63 7.22 12.03 0.16
CA VAL A 63 7.72 11.91 -1.23
C VAL A 63 7.71 10.49 -1.78
N ALA A 64 7.68 9.46 -0.93
CA ALA A 64 7.62 8.05 -1.31
C ALA A 64 6.27 7.48 -0.85
N PRO A 65 5.37 7.07 -1.76
CA PRO A 65 4.07 6.55 -1.37
C PRO A 65 4.17 5.13 -0.79
N ASP A 66 3.18 4.65 -0.03
CA ASP A 66 3.20 3.30 0.53
C ASP A 66 2.67 2.26 -0.48
N ASN A 67 3.59 1.63 -1.21
CA ASN A 67 3.26 0.55 -2.14
C ASN A 67 3.68 -0.84 -1.62
N GLY A 68 3.90 -1.00 -0.31
CA GLY A 68 4.32 -2.29 0.26
C GLY A 68 3.41 -3.45 -0.16
N ARG A 69 2.10 -3.18 -0.31
CA ARG A 69 1.09 -4.13 -0.81
C ARG A 69 1.42 -4.71 -2.18
N THR A 70 2.07 -3.96 -3.08
CA THR A 70 2.51 -4.45 -4.39
C THR A 70 3.43 -5.67 -4.25
N PHE A 71 4.22 -5.73 -3.16
CA PHE A 71 5.33 -6.66 -2.99
C PHE A 71 5.15 -7.71 -1.90
N GLY A 72 3.94 -7.87 -1.36
CA GLY A 72 3.69 -8.91 -0.34
C GLY A 72 3.80 -8.43 1.10
N ASN A 73 4.23 -7.18 1.37
CA ASN A 73 4.47 -6.66 2.73
C ASN A 73 5.35 -7.58 3.61
N ASP A 74 6.19 -8.43 3.01
CA ASP A 74 6.97 -9.43 3.74
C ASP A 74 8.05 -8.71 4.58
N GLY A 75 7.79 -8.56 5.89
CA GLY A 75 8.70 -7.96 6.87
C GLY A 75 8.47 -6.47 7.18
N PHE A 76 7.57 -5.80 6.47
CA PHE A 76 7.21 -4.39 6.70
C PHE A 76 5.69 -4.22 6.62
N GLY A 77 5.06 -3.78 7.72
CA GLY A 77 3.63 -3.46 7.75
C GLY A 77 3.34 -2.12 7.08
N ASN A 78 2.18 -1.99 6.44
CA ASN A 78 1.76 -0.73 5.81
C ASN A 78 1.58 0.37 6.87
N GLN A 79 1.79 1.62 6.49
CA GLN A 79 1.55 2.79 7.32
C GLN A 79 0.62 3.77 6.62
N LEU A 80 0.84 4.08 5.33
CA LEU A 80 0.08 5.09 4.59
C LEU A 80 -0.46 4.51 3.29
N PRO A 81 -1.29 3.46 3.39
CA PRO A 81 -1.54 2.57 2.25
C PRO A 81 -2.12 3.33 1.07
N MET A 82 -1.52 3.14 -0.10
CA MET A 82 -2.13 3.58 -1.36
C MET A 82 -3.46 2.88 -1.60
N LEU A 83 -4.36 3.50 -2.36
CA LEU A 83 -5.60 2.87 -2.83
C LEU A 83 -5.33 1.90 -3.98
N ASP A 84 -6.25 0.97 -4.22
CA ASP A 84 -6.13 0.02 -5.34
C ASP A 84 -6.08 0.73 -6.70
N GLN A 85 -6.76 1.87 -6.85
CA GLN A 85 -6.70 2.67 -8.08
C GLN A 85 -5.31 3.29 -8.31
N GLU A 86 -4.55 3.52 -7.24
CA GLU A 86 -3.20 4.10 -7.27
C GLU A 86 -2.14 3.01 -7.50
N LEU A 87 -2.38 1.78 -7.02
CA LEU A 87 -1.55 0.60 -7.29
C LEU A 87 -1.89 -0.10 -8.62
N GLY A 88 -3.06 0.19 -9.19
CA GLY A 88 -3.51 -0.36 -10.46
C GLY A 88 -4.21 -1.71 -10.36
N PHE A 89 -4.99 -2.02 -11.39
CA PHE A 89 -5.79 -3.23 -11.51
C PHE A 89 -5.24 -4.17 -12.58
N HIS A 90 -4.83 -5.37 -12.17
CA HIS A 90 -4.36 -6.42 -13.07
C HIS A 90 -5.48 -6.92 -14.01
N PRO A 91 -5.21 -7.35 -15.27
CA PRO A 91 -6.23 -7.90 -16.16
C PRO A 91 -7.02 -9.10 -15.60
N LYS A 92 -6.39 -9.87 -14.70
CA LYS A 92 -7.02 -11.01 -14.00
C LYS A 92 -7.68 -10.63 -12.68
N HIS A 93 -7.68 -9.36 -12.30
CA HIS A 93 -8.39 -8.88 -11.12
C HIS A 93 -9.91 -9.07 -11.32
N ASP A 94 -10.63 -9.53 -10.30
CA ASP A 94 -12.05 -9.89 -10.48
C ASP A 94 -12.93 -8.67 -10.84
N ARG A 95 -12.65 -7.50 -10.26
CA ARG A 95 -13.27 -6.21 -10.65
C ARG A 95 -13.02 -5.82 -12.11
N VAL A 96 -11.90 -6.24 -12.71
CA VAL A 96 -11.66 -6.04 -14.15
C VAL A 96 -12.50 -7.03 -14.96
N LYS A 97 -12.51 -8.31 -14.56
CA LYS A 97 -13.31 -9.34 -15.24
C LYS A 97 -14.82 -9.07 -15.18
N SER A 98 -15.31 -8.48 -14.10
CA SER A 98 -16.71 -8.09 -13.95
C SER A 98 -17.07 -6.83 -14.74
N GLY A 99 -16.08 -6.11 -15.28
CA GLY A 99 -16.28 -4.83 -15.97
C GLY A 99 -16.52 -3.65 -15.03
N GLU A 100 -16.32 -3.80 -13.72
CA GLU A 100 -16.47 -2.71 -12.74
C GLU A 100 -15.37 -1.66 -12.90
N VAL A 101 -14.14 -2.09 -13.22
CA VAL A 101 -12.99 -1.20 -13.46
C VAL A 101 -12.23 -1.63 -14.71
N VAL A 102 -11.48 -0.70 -15.29
CA VAL A 102 -10.59 -0.98 -16.42
C VAL A 102 -9.21 -1.39 -15.90
N SER A 103 -8.62 -2.40 -16.52
CA SER A 103 -7.23 -2.80 -16.23
C SER A 103 -6.29 -1.60 -16.41
N SER A 104 -5.42 -1.39 -15.43
CA SER A 104 -4.51 -0.25 -15.43
C SER A 104 -3.30 -0.53 -14.55
N LYS A 105 -2.11 -0.16 -15.03
CA LYS A 105 -0.90 -0.10 -14.18
C LYS A 105 -1.01 1.05 -13.18
N GLY A 106 -0.44 0.85 -12.00
CA GLY A 106 -0.36 1.83 -10.91
C GLY A 106 0.66 2.93 -11.16
N TRP A 107 0.97 3.67 -10.09
CA TRP A 107 1.87 4.82 -10.10
C TRP A 107 3.31 4.47 -10.55
N ASP A 108 3.74 3.24 -10.32
CA ASP A 108 5.09 2.73 -10.52
C ASP A 108 5.24 1.82 -11.76
N GLY A 109 4.17 1.68 -12.54
CA GLY A 109 4.15 0.79 -13.72
C GLY A 109 3.87 -0.68 -13.41
N GLU A 110 3.69 -1.05 -12.14
CA GLU A 110 3.26 -2.40 -11.74
C GLU A 110 1.73 -2.50 -11.67
N PHE A 111 1.24 -3.72 -11.42
CA PHE A 111 -0.14 -3.94 -10.99
C PHE A 111 -0.17 -4.28 -9.50
N GLY A 112 -1.14 -3.72 -8.79
CA GLY A 112 -1.40 -4.03 -7.39
C GLY A 112 -1.69 -5.51 -7.12
N PRO A 113 -1.70 -5.91 -5.83
CA PRO A 113 -2.06 -7.26 -5.46
C PRO A 113 -3.56 -7.51 -5.72
N PHE A 114 -3.93 -8.77 -5.91
CA PHE A 114 -5.34 -9.15 -6.03
C PHE A 114 -5.57 -10.58 -5.56
N PHE A 115 -6.82 -10.85 -5.15
CA PHE A 115 -7.26 -12.21 -4.87
C PHE A 115 -7.49 -12.99 -6.16
N GLU A 116 -7.07 -14.25 -6.19
CA GLU A 116 -7.38 -15.19 -7.27
C GLU A 116 -7.73 -16.58 -6.74
N VAL A 117 -8.55 -17.32 -7.48
CA VAL A 117 -8.85 -18.72 -7.17
C VAL A 117 -8.07 -19.63 -8.10
N VAL A 118 -7.22 -20.49 -7.53
CA VAL A 118 -6.38 -21.44 -8.26
C VAL A 118 -6.69 -22.84 -7.72
N SER A 119 -7.15 -23.73 -8.59
CA SER A 119 -7.52 -25.11 -8.21
C SER A 119 -8.49 -25.16 -7.02
N GLY A 120 -9.48 -24.27 -7.01
CA GLY A 120 -10.51 -24.19 -5.96
C GLY A 120 -10.06 -23.55 -4.64
N LYS A 121 -8.83 -23.02 -4.56
CA LYS A 121 -8.30 -22.37 -3.37
C LYS A 121 -8.01 -20.90 -3.60
N LEU A 122 -8.34 -20.07 -2.61
CA LEU A 122 -8.06 -18.64 -2.64
C LEU A 122 -6.56 -18.38 -2.44
N HIS A 123 -6.01 -17.48 -3.24
CA HIS A 123 -4.63 -17.01 -3.17
C HIS A 123 -4.61 -15.48 -3.26
N VAL A 124 -3.55 -14.88 -2.74
CA VAL A 124 -3.16 -13.51 -3.09
C VAL A 124 -2.07 -13.59 -4.14
N ASN A 125 -2.22 -12.83 -5.21
CA ASN A 125 -1.26 -12.68 -6.30
C ASN A 125 -0.65 -11.27 -6.25
N TYR A 126 0.67 -11.17 -6.18
CA TYR A 126 1.41 -9.92 -6.00
C TYR A 126 2.76 -9.98 -6.76
N VAL A 127 3.45 -8.84 -6.83
CA VAL A 127 4.74 -8.73 -7.54
C VAL A 127 5.87 -9.25 -6.65
N ASP A 128 6.78 -10.02 -7.22
CA ASP A 128 8.04 -10.36 -6.56
C ASP A 128 8.98 -9.14 -6.66
N ILE A 129 9.30 -8.52 -5.53
CA ILE A 129 10.16 -7.32 -5.48
C ILE A 129 11.53 -7.52 -6.13
N ALA A 130 12.07 -8.75 -6.08
CA ALA A 130 13.34 -9.09 -6.69
C ALA A 130 13.26 -9.22 -8.22
N ARG A 131 12.05 -9.23 -8.78
CA ARG A 131 11.76 -9.37 -10.21
C ARG A 131 10.98 -8.19 -10.79
N SER A 132 10.77 -7.14 -10.00
CA SER A 132 10.22 -5.87 -10.46
C SER A 132 11.37 -4.96 -10.92
N ASP A 133 11.29 -4.48 -12.15
CA ASP A 133 12.30 -3.62 -12.78
C ASP A 133 11.72 -2.23 -13.02
N TYR A 134 11.98 -1.32 -12.09
CA TYR A 134 11.51 0.06 -12.14
C TYR A 134 12.28 0.88 -13.18
N VAL A 135 13.50 0.48 -13.54
CA VAL A 135 14.23 1.14 -14.63
C VAL A 135 13.50 0.92 -15.94
N SER A 136 13.12 -0.33 -16.22
CA SER A 136 12.35 -0.67 -17.42
C SER A 136 11.01 0.06 -17.45
N HIS A 137 10.25 0.11 -16.35
CA HIS A 137 8.99 0.87 -16.28
C HIS A 137 9.22 2.38 -16.48
N ALA A 138 10.28 2.95 -15.90
CA ALA A 138 10.60 4.36 -16.05
C ALA A 138 10.97 4.72 -17.50
N LEU A 139 11.80 3.89 -18.15
CA LEU A 139 12.19 4.08 -19.55
C LEU A 139 11.01 3.88 -20.51
N ALA A 140 10.04 3.03 -20.16
CA ALA A 140 8.80 2.86 -20.89
C ALA A 140 7.80 4.01 -20.67
N GLY A 141 8.06 4.92 -19.73
CA GLY A 141 7.13 5.99 -19.37
C GLY A 141 5.89 5.51 -18.62
N ASP A 142 5.98 4.35 -17.95
CA ASP A 142 4.84 3.72 -17.27
C ASP A 142 4.53 4.33 -15.89
N PHE A 143 5.43 5.18 -15.37
CA PHE A 143 5.22 5.88 -14.10
C PHE A 143 4.12 6.95 -14.24
N LYS A 144 3.20 6.96 -13.27
CA LYS A 144 2.06 7.87 -13.23
C LYS A 144 2.05 8.65 -11.93
N VAL A 145 2.96 9.62 -11.84
CA VAL A 145 3.09 10.53 -10.69
C VAL A 145 1.78 11.29 -10.42
N SER A 146 0.95 11.52 -11.43
CA SER A 146 -0.36 12.16 -11.26
C SER A 146 -1.30 11.40 -10.32
N LEU A 147 -1.11 10.07 -10.13
CA LEU A 147 -1.91 9.28 -9.18
C LEU A 147 -1.60 9.59 -7.72
N THR A 148 -0.45 10.22 -7.44
CA THR A 148 -0.01 10.58 -6.08
C THR A 148 0.10 12.09 -5.87
N ALA A 149 0.19 12.88 -6.95
CA ALA A 149 0.47 14.31 -6.89
C ALA A 149 -0.62 15.17 -6.22
N GLU A 150 -1.88 14.72 -6.24
CA GLU A 150 -3.02 15.50 -5.73
C GLU A 150 -3.51 15.03 -4.35
N ILE A 151 -2.86 14.02 -3.76
CA ILE A 151 -3.27 13.47 -2.45
C ILE A 151 -2.96 14.50 -1.36
N GLN A 152 -4.01 14.89 -0.61
CA GLN A 152 -3.90 15.84 0.50
C GLN A 152 -3.58 15.13 1.82
N SER A 153 -3.04 15.87 2.79
CA SER A 153 -2.69 15.32 4.10
C SER A 153 -3.88 14.74 4.86
N GLU A 154 -5.08 15.32 4.70
CA GLU A 154 -6.31 14.84 5.32
C GLU A 154 -6.67 13.42 4.84
N GLU A 155 -6.45 13.14 3.56
CA GLU A 155 -6.69 11.84 2.96
C GLU A 155 -5.71 10.80 3.52
N LEU A 156 -4.42 11.14 3.60
CA LEU A 156 -3.40 10.26 4.19
C LEU A 156 -3.67 9.96 5.68
N ILE A 157 -4.06 10.97 6.46
CA ILE A 157 -4.42 10.81 7.87
C ILE A 157 -5.62 9.86 7.99
N THR A 158 -6.64 10.04 7.16
CA THR A 158 -7.86 9.21 7.21
C THR A 158 -7.57 7.76 6.81
N ARG A 159 -6.75 7.53 5.78
CA ARG A 159 -6.29 6.19 5.38
C ARG A 159 -5.50 5.50 6.49
N HIS A 160 -4.58 6.22 7.13
CA HIS A 160 -3.81 5.69 8.27
C HIS A 160 -4.70 5.31 9.44
N GLN A 161 -5.65 6.18 9.80
CA GLN A 161 -6.62 5.89 10.87
C GLN A 161 -7.49 4.67 10.53
N ALA A 162 -7.96 4.56 9.29
CA ALA A 162 -8.71 3.40 8.84
C ALA A 162 -7.88 2.11 8.96
N LEU A 163 -6.62 2.14 8.53
CA LEU A 163 -5.70 1.03 8.68
C LEU A 163 -5.51 0.63 10.15
N GLN A 164 -5.16 1.57 11.02
CA GLN A 164 -4.92 1.31 12.44
C GLN A 164 -6.14 0.71 13.14
N VAL A 165 -7.33 1.26 12.87
CA VAL A 165 -8.57 0.74 13.45
C VAL A 165 -8.84 -0.68 12.95
N CYS A 166 -8.72 -0.93 11.64
CA CYS A 166 -8.93 -2.27 11.08
C CYS A 166 -7.91 -3.28 11.59
N GLU A 167 -6.62 -2.92 11.65
CA GLU A 167 -5.56 -3.76 12.20
C GLU A 167 -5.82 -4.07 13.67
N SER A 168 -6.23 -3.10 14.49
CA SER A 168 -6.51 -3.34 15.92
C SER A 168 -7.60 -4.38 16.15
N ILE A 169 -8.56 -4.49 15.22
CA ILE A 169 -9.64 -5.47 15.29
C ILE A 169 -9.18 -6.83 14.79
N ILE A 170 -8.47 -6.86 13.65
CA ILE A 170 -8.06 -8.11 12.99
C ILE A 170 -6.91 -8.77 13.75
N THR A 171 -5.90 -8.00 14.16
CA THR A 171 -4.72 -8.53 14.89
C THR A 171 -5.04 -8.94 16.32
N ALA A 172 -6.07 -8.36 16.95
CA ALA A 172 -6.58 -8.87 18.24
C ALA A 172 -7.14 -10.30 18.14
N GLY A 173 -7.51 -10.77 16.94
CA GLY A 173 -7.94 -12.14 16.66
C GLY A 173 -6.96 -13.00 15.86
N ALA A 174 -5.95 -12.40 15.22
CA ALA A 174 -5.00 -13.08 14.34
C ALA A 174 -3.68 -13.40 15.07
N ASN A 175 -3.16 -14.61 14.87
CA ASN A 175 -1.91 -15.08 15.49
C ASN A 175 -0.66 -14.84 14.61
N THR A 176 -0.82 -14.14 13.49
CA THR A 176 0.19 -14.00 12.43
C THR A 176 0.12 -12.63 11.75
N ASP A 177 1.21 -12.19 11.14
CA ASP A 177 1.22 -11.07 10.20
C ASP A 177 0.17 -11.25 9.09
N VAL A 178 -0.64 -10.22 8.86
CA VAL A 178 -1.72 -10.22 7.86
C VAL A 178 -1.31 -9.41 6.63
N PHE A 179 -1.64 -9.91 5.45
CA PHE A 179 -1.38 -9.23 4.19
C PHE A 179 -2.54 -8.30 3.82
N LEU A 180 -2.33 -6.99 3.78
CA LEU A 180 -3.30 -6.03 3.28
C LEU A 180 -3.37 -6.10 1.74
N CYS A 181 -4.47 -6.64 1.21
CA CYS A 181 -4.66 -6.89 -0.21
C CYS A 181 -5.45 -5.79 -0.89
N VAL A 182 -6.52 -5.31 -0.25
CA VAL A 182 -7.47 -4.35 -0.85
C VAL A 182 -7.52 -3.11 0.04
N VAL A 183 -7.46 -1.94 -0.60
CA VAL A 183 -7.76 -0.65 0.03
C VAL A 183 -8.56 0.18 -0.95
N ARG A 184 -9.83 0.40 -0.64
CA ARG A 184 -10.76 1.11 -1.53
C ARG A 184 -11.39 2.26 -0.78
N ASN A 185 -11.45 3.41 -1.44
CA ASN A 185 -12.33 4.50 -1.03
C ASN A 185 -13.78 4.15 -1.43
N ILE A 186 -14.71 4.47 -0.55
CA ILE A 186 -16.16 4.33 -0.73
C ILE A 186 -16.78 5.70 -0.53
N ASP A 187 -17.34 6.27 -1.59
CA ASP A 187 -17.96 7.61 -1.52
C ASP A 187 -19.22 7.63 -0.65
N ASP A 188 -20.04 6.58 -0.75
CA ASP A 188 -21.22 6.40 0.08
C ASP A 188 -21.58 4.91 0.25
N TRP A 189 -21.53 4.44 1.50
CA TRP A 189 -21.93 3.09 1.87
C TRP A 189 -23.38 2.74 1.54
N ALA A 190 -24.28 3.74 1.45
CA ALA A 190 -25.66 3.51 1.05
C ALA A 190 -25.79 3.05 -0.42
N VAL A 191 -24.82 3.41 -1.27
CA VAL A 191 -24.83 3.11 -2.71
C VAL A 191 -23.88 1.96 -3.07
N ALA A 192 -22.81 1.77 -2.28
CA ALA A 192 -21.75 0.81 -2.59
C ALA A 192 -22.21 -0.65 -2.69
N GLY A 193 -23.33 -1.04 -2.06
CA GLY A 193 -23.97 -2.35 -2.18
C GLY A 193 -23.21 -3.56 -1.58
N ALA A 194 -21.91 -3.42 -1.31
CA ALA A 194 -21.04 -4.44 -0.71
C ALA A 194 -20.79 -4.24 0.80
N GLY A 195 -21.34 -3.16 1.37
CA GLY A 195 -21.18 -2.78 2.78
C GLY A 195 -22.08 -3.53 3.75
N ALA A 196 -21.70 -3.55 5.03
CA ALA A 196 -22.67 -3.80 6.09
C ALA A 196 -23.79 -2.75 6.04
N ALA A 197 -25.05 -3.19 6.05
CA ALA A 197 -26.21 -2.30 5.85
C ALA A 197 -26.33 -1.15 6.86
N GLN A 198 -25.64 -1.26 8.00
CA GLN A 198 -25.59 -0.25 9.04
C GLN A 198 -24.62 0.90 8.74
N LEU A 199 -23.65 0.71 7.83
CA LEU A 199 -22.66 1.73 7.49
C LEU A 199 -23.28 2.86 6.66
N GLN A 200 -22.82 4.08 6.92
CA GLN A 200 -23.33 5.28 6.27
C GLN A 200 -22.20 6.21 5.82
N GLY A 201 -22.48 6.98 4.77
CA GLY A 201 -21.60 8.02 4.25
C GLY A 201 -20.31 7.45 3.66
N ARG A 202 -19.31 8.32 3.51
CA ARG A 202 -18.00 7.96 2.98
C ARG A 202 -17.17 7.11 3.93
N GLY A 203 -16.21 6.38 3.38
CA GLY A 203 -15.18 5.73 4.15
C GLY A 203 -14.34 4.76 3.32
N TYR A 204 -13.90 3.65 3.93
CA TYR A 204 -12.92 2.76 3.32
C TYR A 204 -13.26 1.29 3.50
N GLU A 205 -13.00 0.50 2.45
CA GLU A 205 -12.96 -0.96 2.53
C GLU A 205 -11.50 -1.42 2.51
N LEU A 206 -11.11 -2.17 3.54
CA LEU A 206 -9.82 -2.83 3.65
C LEU A 206 -10.03 -4.33 3.72
N GLU A 207 -9.25 -5.09 2.96
CA GLU A 207 -9.27 -6.55 3.07
C GLU A 207 -7.88 -7.11 3.31
N PHE A 208 -7.81 -8.02 4.28
CA PHE A 208 -6.59 -8.62 4.75
C PHE A 208 -6.63 -10.13 4.49
N ALA A 209 -5.46 -10.73 4.34
CA ALA A 209 -5.31 -12.15 4.16
C ALA A 209 -4.29 -12.73 5.13
N GLU A 210 -4.70 -13.71 5.91
CA GLU A 210 -3.76 -14.63 6.56
C GLU A 210 -3.26 -15.59 5.48
N LEU A 211 -1.98 -15.52 5.18
CA LEU A 211 -1.38 -16.32 4.12
C LEU A 211 -0.65 -17.53 4.70
N ARG A 212 -0.75 -18.68 4.04
CA ARG A 212 -0.09 -19.92 4.45
C ARG A 212 0.72 -20.55 3.32
N GLY A 213 1.67 -21.40 3.73
CA GLY A 213 2.52 -22.16 2.82
C GLY A 213 3.58 -21.29 2.14
N ALA A 214 4.34 -21.93 1.24
CA ALA A 214 5.41 -21.26 0.50
C ALA A 214 4.86 -20.33 -0.59
N VAL A 215 5.62 -19.27 -0.87
CA VAL A 215 5.44 -18.42 -2.06
C VAL A 215 5.63 -19.28 -3.31
N LYS A 216 4.71 -19.17 -4.27
CA LYS A 216 4.74 -19.93 -5.54
C LYS A 216 4.79 -18.97 -6.72
N PRO A 217 5.57 -19.27 -7.77
CA PRO A 217 5.53 -18.49 -8.99
C PRO A 217 4.17 -18.61 -9.69
N THR A 218 3.84 -17.58 -10.45
CA THR A 218 2.69 -17.59 -11.36
C THR A 218 3.15 -17.88 -12.79
N SER A 219 2.24 -17.81 -13.77
CA SER A 219 2.61 -17.85 -15.19
C SER A 219 3.36 -16.59 -15.64
N GLU A 220 3.26 -15.50 -14.88
CA GLU A 220 3.90 -14.22 -15.16
C GLU A 220 5.21 -14.14 -14.37
N GLN A 221 6.32 -13.84 -15.05
CA GLN A 221 7.66 -14.02 -14.52
C GLN A 221 7.94 -13.21 -13.25
N ASN A 222 7.37 -12.02 -13.16
CA ASN A 222 7.53 -11.08 -12.05
C ASN A 222 6.45 -11.24 -10.96
N ARG A 223 5.50 -12.16 -11.10
CA ARG A 223 4.41 -12.33 -10.12
C ARG A 223 4.47 -13.67 -9.41
N VAL A 224 4.18 -13.60 -8.13
CA VAL A 224 4.09 -14.74 -7.21
C VAL A 224 2.71 -14.78 -6.57
N ARG A 225 2.43 -15.88 -5.89
CA ARG A 225 1.21 -16.06 -5.12
C ARG A 225 1.43 -16.85 -3.85
N ARG A 226 0.59 -16.60 -2.85
CA ARG A 226 0.55 -17.35 -1.59
C ARG A 226 -0.89 -17.73 -1.27
N GLU A 227 -1.09 -18.93 -0.72
CA GLU A 227 -2.43 -19.46 -0.42
C GLU A 227 -3.04 -18.68 0.76
N VAL A 228 -4.32 -18.32 0.66
CA VAL A 228 -5.05 -17.65 1.74
C VAL A 228 -5.66 -18.69 2.67
N GLN A 229 -5.28 -18.63 3.94
CA GLN A 229 -5.91 -19.40 5.02
C GLN A 229 -7.23 -18.77 5.44
N LYS A 230 -7.23 -17.44 5.64
CA LYS A 230 -8.37 -16.68 6.13
C LYS A 230 -8.36 -15.31 5.47
N ARG A 231 -9.51 -14.85 4.99
CA ARG A 231 -9.70 -13.50 4.45
C ARG A 231 -10.53 -12.70 5.44
N HIS A 232 -10.07 -11.50 5.74
CA HIS A 232 -10.75 -10.55 6.60
C HIS A 232 -11.21 -9.36 5.78
N THR A 233 -12.37 -8.84 6.11
CA THR A 233 -12.89 -7.62 5.50
C THR A 233 -13.19 -6.65 6.62
N CYS A 234 -12.73 -5.42 6.48
CA CYS A 234 -12.97 -4.33 7.41
C CYS A 234 -13.49 -3.13 6.62
N GLN A 235 -14.61 -2.57 7.05
CA GLN A 235 -15.30 -1.50 6.38
C GLN A 235 -15.51 -0.38 7.39
N LEU A 236 -14.91 0.78 7.12
CA LEU A 236 -15.06 1.98 7.91
C LEU A 236 -16.03 2.91 7.20
N GLY A 237 -17.04 3.40 7.91
CA GLY A 237 -17.94 4.45 7.46
C GLY A 237 -17.95 5.62 8.44
N SER A 238 -18.68 6.67 8.09
CA SER A 238 -18.78 7.89 8.92
C SER A 238 -19.39 7.64 10.30
N ASN A 239 -20.15 6.56 10.47
CA ASN A 239 -20.92 6.24 11.67
C ASN A 239 -20.41 5.01 12.44
N GLY A 240 -19.40 4.31 11.93
CA GLY A 240 -19.04 3.01 12.49
C GLY A 240 -18.02 2.23 11.69
N ILE A 241 -17.71 1.06 12.23
CA ILE A 241 -16.89 0.04 11.59
C ILE A 241 -17.67 -1.27 11.51
N ALA A 242 -17.59 -1.94 10.38
CA ALA A 242 -18.09 -3.30 10.20
C ALA A 242 -16.94 -4.22 9.79
N TYR A 243 -16.85 -5.41 10.39
CA TYR A 243 -15.76 -6.32 10.06
C TYR A 243 -16.21 -7.79 10.00
N LYS A 244 -15.47 -8.56 9.20
CA LYS A 244 -15.51 -10.02 9.09
C LYS A 244 -14.13 -10.55 9.43
N ASP A 245 -14.04 -11.27 10.54
CA ASP A 245 -12.84 -12.01 10.91
C ASP A 245 -12.92 -13.44 10.31
N GLY A 246 -12.88 -13.55 8.98
CA GLY A 246 -13.08 -14.81 8.25
C GLY A 246 -14.46 -15.47 8.37
N SER A 247 -15.40 -14.82 9.05
CA SER A 247 -16.79 -15.25 9.13
C SER A 247 -17.61 -14.77 7.92
N SER A 248 -18.79 -15.35 7.71
CA SER A 248 -19.70 -14.93 6.62
C SER A 248 -20.46 -13.64 6.93
N ALA A 249 -20.61 -13.26 8.20
CA ALA A 249 -21.46 -12.15 8.64
C ALA A 249 -20.63 -10.98 9.17
N PHE A 250 -21.07 -9.75 8.86
CA PHE A 250 -20.46 -8.55 9.41
C PHE A 250 -20.83 -8.35 10.89
N ILE A 251 -19.85 -7.97 11.70
CA ILE A 251 -20.06 -7.44 13.05
C ILE A 251 -19.90 -5.92 12.96
N PHE A 252 -20.94 -5.18 13.32
CA PHE A 252 -20.91 -3.72 13.34
C PHE A 252 -20.62 -3.18 14.75
N ARG A 253 -19.78 -2.14 14.81
CA ARG A 253 -19.53 -1.35 16.00
C ARG A 253 -19.67 0.13 15.63
N ALA A 254 -20.53 0.85 16.33
CA ALA A 254 -20.65 2.30 16.16
C ALA A 254 -19.34 2.97 16.61
N LEU A 255 -18.94 4.02 15.91
CA LEU A 255 -17.92 4.93 16.42
C LEU A 255 -18.54 5.77 17.56
N PRO A 256 -17.78 6.08 18.63
CA PRO A 256 -18.27 6.90 19.74
C PRO A 256 -18.68 8.31 19.30
#